data_AF-A0A9P7DQV4-F1
#
_entry.id   AF-A0A9P7DQV4-F1
#
_cell.length_a   1.000
_cell.length_b   1.000
_cell.length_c   1.000
_cell.angle_alpha   90.00
_cell.angle_beta   90.00
_cell.angle_gamma   90.00
#
_symmetry.space_group_name_H-M   'P 1'
#
loop_
_entity.id
_entity.type
_entity.pdbx_description
1 polymer ?
#
loop_
_entity_poly.entity_id
_entity_poly.type
_entity_poly.pdbx_seq_one_letter_code
_entity_poly.pdbx_strand_id
1 'polypeptide(L)'
;TWVHLACHGKQDPKQPYDSHFVMRDEHLTLLDDIMERHLPQAEFTFLSACHTAVGDEETPDEVIDLAAGIQFSGFKSVVGTLWEVDDSVVKHVVEAFYRYMSGDLKDGGVMDCTKAAWALNCAMHVVKTKVPLEQRMVFVNIGV
;
A
#
# COMPACT_ATOMS: atom_id res chain seq x y z
N THR A 1 12.48 7.28 4.46
CA THR A 1 12.44 6.58 3.15
C THR A 1 11.01 6.40 2.70
N TRP A 2 10.76 6.60 1.40
CA TRP A 2 9.44 6.53 0.76
C TRP A 2 9.51 5.53 -0.40
N VAL A 3 8.54 4.63 -0.50
CA VAL A 3 8.49 3.59 -1.55
C VAL A 3 7.12 3.57 -2.22
N HIS A 4 7.10 3.30 -3.52
CA HIS A 4 5.89 2.99 -4.28
C HIS A 4 6.13 1.69 -5.04
N LEU A 5 5.32 0.67 -4.79
CA LEU A 5 5.39 -0.62 -5.49
C LEU A 5 4.17 -0.76 -6.39
N ALA A 6 4.37 -0.62 -7.70
CA ALA A 6 3.38 -0.90 -8.74
C ALA A 6 3.77 -2.20 -9.44
N CYS A 7 3.39 -3.32 -8.85
CA CYS A 7 3.75 -4.67 -9.29
C CYS A 7 2.66 -5.66 -8.86
N HIS A 8 2.82 -6.94 -9.21
CA HIS A 8 1.93 -7.96 -8.69
C HIS A 8 2.40 -8.41 -7.30
N GLY A 9 1.47 -8.42 -6.34
CA GLY A 9 1.66 -9.11 -5.07
C GLY A 9 1.11 -10.53 -5.19
N LYS A 10 1.80 -11.49 -4.57
CA LYS A 10 1.29 -12.85 -4.42
C LYS A 10 1.31 -13.22 -2.94
N GLN A 11 0.13 -13.38 -2.38
CA GLN A 11 -0.02 -13.93 -1.04
C GLN A 11 -0.13 -15.45 -1.10
N ASP A 12 0.50 -16.13 -0.14
CA ASP A 12 0.29 -17.55 0.12
C ASP A 12 -0.49 -17.70 1.44
N PRO A 13 -1.81 -17.95 1.39
CA PRO A 13 -2.62 -18.07 2.60
C PRO A 13 -2.21 -19.24 3.51
N LYS A 14 -1.57 -20.28 2.95
CA LYS A 14 -1.11 -21.44 3.73
C LYS A 14 0.24 -21.19 4.38
N GLN A 15 1.08 -20.38 3.74
CA GLN A 15 2.40 -20.00 4.23
C GLN A 15 2.60 -18.48 4.06
N PRO A 16 2.00 -17.64 4.94
CA PRO A 16 1.99 -16.19 4.76
C PRO A 16 3.38 -15.55 4.57
N TYR A 17 4.41 -16.11 5.22
CA TYR A 17 5.79 -15.67 5.11
C TYR A 17 6.43 -15.91 3.73
N ASP A 18 5.89 -16.82 2.91
CA ASP A 18 6.34 -17.08 1.54
C ASP A 18 5.71 -16.10 0.52
N SER A 19 4.85 -15.19 1.00
CA SER A 19 4.28 -14.11 0.19
C SER A 19 5.39 -13.21 -0.37
N HIS A 20 5.17 -12.64 -1.54
CA HIS A 20 6.19 -11.84 -2.22
C HIS A 20 5.60 -10.84 -3.21
N PHE A 21 6.42 -9.84 -3.56
CA PHE A 21 6.18 -9.01 -4.73
C PHE A 21 6.92 -9.58 -5.94
N VAL A 22 6.23 -9.69 -7.07
CA VAL A 22 6.80 -10.16 -8.33
C VAL A 22 7.55 -9.00 -8.98
N MET A 23 8.89 -9.03 -8.91
CA MET A 23 9.74 -8.07 -9.62
C MET A 23 10.20 -8.66 -10.95
N ARG A 24 10.86 -7.83 -11.77
CA ARG A 24 11.32 -8.22 -13.10
C ARG A 24 12.27 -9.42 -13.08
N ASP A 25 13.22 -9.42 -12.15
CA ASP A 25 14.33 -10.38 -12.14
C ASP A 25 14.14 -11.45 -11.06
N GLU A 26 13.79 -11.05 -9.84
CA GLU A 26 13.56 -11.95 -8.70
C GLU A 26 12.34 -11.52 -7.88
N HIS A 27 11.87 -12.38 -6.98
CA HIS A 27 10.80 -12.01 -6.05
C HIS A 27 11.36 -11.24 -4.86
N LEU A 28 10.67 -10.19 -4.45
CA LEU A 28 10.94 -9.52 -3.17
C LEU A 28 10.14 -10.23 -2.08
N THR A 29 10.79 -11.10 -1.32
CA THR A 29 10.11 -11.97 -0.34
C THR A 29 9.72 -11.23 0.93
N LEU A 30 8.58 -11.60 1.52
CA LEU A 30 8.07 -10.95 2.73
C LEU A 30 9.00 -11.19 3.93
N LEU A 31 9.44 -12.42 4.14
CA LEU A 31 10.31 -12.75 5.27
C LEU A 31 11.74 -12.23 5.07
N ASP A 32 12.46 -12.76 4.09
CA ASP A 32 13.91 -12.57 3.97
C ASP A 32 14.29 -11.14 3.52
N ASP A 33 13.50 -10.55 2.61
CA ASP A 33 13.83 -9.25 2.02
C ASP A 33 13.11 -8.05 2.63
N ILE A 34 12.02 -8.27 3.38
CA ILE A 34 11.25 -7.17 3.97
C ILE A 34 11.34 -7.22 5.50
N MET A 35 10.79 -8.25 6.14
CA MET A 35 10.67 -8.29 7.61
C MET A 35 12.03 -8.34 8.32
N GLU A 36 13.01 -9.04 7.76
CA GLU A 36 14.35 -9.16 8.35
C GLU A 36 15.24 -7.91 8.16
N ARG A 37 14.88 -6.99 7.25
CA ARG A 37 15.75 -5.86 6.89
C ARG A 37 15.78 -4.70 7.88
N HIS A 38 14.93 -4.71 8.90
CA HIS A 38 14.79 -3.68 9.94
C HIS A 38 15.15 -2.26 9.47
N LEU A 39 14.15 -1.53 8.97
CA LEU A 39 14.27 -0.24 8.29
C LEU A 39 13.78 0.91 9.19
N PRO A 40 14.53 1.35 10.22
CA PRO A 40 14.06 2.32 11.23
C PRO A 40 13.79 3.72 10.67
N GLN A 41 14.27 4.02 9.46
CA GLN A 41 14.05 5.28 8.76
C GLN A 41 12.97 5.18 7.67
N ALA A 42 12.27 4.06 7.54
CA ALA A 42 11.15 3.92 6.63
C ALA A 42 9.95 4.74 7.12
N GLU A 43 9.37 5.55 6.25
CA GLU A 43 8.29 6.47 6.62
C GLU A 43 6.98 6.04 5.99
N PHE A 44 6.98 5.83 4.67
CA PHE A 44 5.76 5.58 3.93
C PHE A 44 5.96 4.62 2.76
N THR A 45 4.97 3.76 2.54
CA THR A 45 4.87 2.97 1.30
C THR A 45 3.48 2.99 0.70
N PHE A 46 3.41 3.00 -0.62
CA PHE A 46 2.18 2.80 -1.38
C PHE A 46 2.28 1.50 -2.17
N LEU A 47 1.39 0.56 -1.90
CA LEU A 47 1.31 -0.73 -2.57
C LEU A 47 0.19 -0.69 -3.61
N SER A 48 0.58 -0.35 -4.85
CA SER A 48 -0.25 -0.49 -6.04
C SER A 48 -0.16 -1.94 -6.54
N ALA A 49 -0.52 -2.88 -5.68
CA ALA A 49 -0.55 -4.31 -5.97
C ALA A 49 -1.85 -4.88 -5.41
N CYS A 50 -2.48 -5.79 -6.15
CA CYS A 50 -3.73 -6.44 -5.75
C CYS A 50 -3.50 -7.35 -4.54
N HIS A 51 -4.51 -7.47 -3.67
CA HIS A 51 -4.48 -8.37 -2.51
C HIS A 51 -3.22 -8.16 -1.63
N THR A 52 -2.92 -6.91 -1.30
CA THR A 52 -1.79 -6.60 -0.40
C THR A 52 -2.20 -6.46 1.04
N ALA A 53 -3.49 -6.30 1.30
CA ALA A 53 -4.10 -6.13 2.62
C ALA A 53 -5.21 -7.17 2.87
N VAL A 54 -5.15 -8.32 2.20
CA VAL A 54 -6.14 -9.39 2.39
C VAL A 54 -5.67 -10.25 3.55
N GLY A 55 -6.45 -10.23 4.63
CA GLY A 55 -6.41 -11.26 5.66
C GLY A 55 -7.05 -12.56 5.16
N ASP A 56 -6.77 -13.67 5.84
CA ASP A 56 -7.39 -14.96 5.50
C ASP A 56 -8.87 -15.02 5.94
N GLU A 57 -9.70 -15.73 5.18
CA GLU A 57 -11.13 -15.88 5.47
C GLU A 57 -11.39 -16.80 6.67
N GLU A 58 -10.48 -17.75 6.96
CA GLU A 58 -10.60 -18.65 8.11
C GLU A 58 -9.95 -18.09 9.38
N THR A 59 -8.87 -17.30 9.26
CA THR A 59 -8.17 -16.66 10.39
C THR A 59 -7.83 -15.18 10.15
N PRO A 60 -8.83 -14.28 10.10
CA PRO A 60 -8.60 -12.86 9.78
C PRO A 60 -7.73 -12.09 10.79
N ASP A 61 -7.57 -12.62 12.02
CA ASP A 61 -6.79 -12.00 13.10
C ASP A 61 -5.31 -12.43 13.14
N GLU A 62 -4.89 -13.46 12.38
CA GLU A 62 -3.55 -14.07 12.49
C GLU A 62 -2.70 -14.00 11.20
N VAL A 63 -3.28 -13.54 10.08
CA VAL A 63 -2.57 -13.54 8.79
C VAL A 63 -1.83 -12.24 8.53
N ILE A 64 -0.51 -12.38 8.39
CA ILE A 64 0.38 -11.32 7.94
C ILE A 64 0.10 -11.09 6.45
N ASP A 65 -0.58 -10.01 6.14
CA ASP A 65 -0.65 -9.51 4.78
C ASP A 65 0.63 -8.76 4.38
N LEU A 66 0.84 -8.55 3.08
CA LEU A 66 2.04 -7.87 2.57
C LEU A 66 2.18 -6.46 3.16
N ALA A 67 1.07 -5.77 3.44
CA ALA A 67 1.07 -4.46 4.08
C ALA A 67 1.53 -4.53 5.54
N ALA A 68 1.08 -5.52 6.30
CA ALA A 68 1.47 -5.79 7.68
C ALA A 68 2.95 -6.18 7.78
N GLY A 69 3.46 -7.03 6.89
CA GLY A 69 4.88 -7.38 6.88
C GLY A 69 5.78 -6.19 6.51
N ILE A 70 5.32 -5.31 5.61
CA ILE A 70 6.02 -4.04 5.36
C ILE A 70 5.97 -3.12 6.58
N GLN A 71 4.84 -3.03 7.28
CA GLN A 71 4.77 -2.25 8.50
C GLN A 71 5.73 -2.81 9.57
N PHE A 72 5.80 -4.14 9.71
CA PHE A 72 6.70 -4.82 10.63
C PHE A 72 8.18 -4.55 10.32
N SER A 73 8.54 -4.37 9.05
CA SER A 73 9.90 -3.99 8.65
C SER A 73 10.31 -2.58 9.10
N GLY A 74 9.36 -1.73 9.53
CA GLY A 74 9.64 -0.40 10.08
C GLY A 74 8.95 0.76 9.36
N PHE A 75 8.13 0.52 8.33
CA PHE A 75 7.35 1.58 7.69
C PHE A 75 6.25 2.08 8.64
N LYS A 76 6.18 3.42 8.80
CA LYS A 76 5.20 4.03 9.71
C LYS A 76 3.79 4.05 9.15
N SER A 77 3.66 4.17 7.83
CA SER A 77 2.39 4.35 7.14
C SER A 77 2.40 3.59 5.81
N VAL A 78 1.34 2.82 5.56
CA VAL A 78 1.22 1.92 4.41
C VAL A 78 -0.15 2.10 3.79
N VAL A 79 -0.19 2.41 2.50
CA VAL A 79 -1.42 2.30 1.71
C VAL A 79 -1.37 1.00 0.91
N GLY A 80 -2.42 0.20 0.96
CA GLY A 80 -2.56 -1.04 0.20
C GLY A 80 -3.98 -1.27 -0.31
N THR A 81 -4.20 -2.39 -0.98
CA THR A 81 -5.50 -2.80 -1.53
C THR A 81 -6.00 -4.11 -0.92
N LEU A 82 -7.31 -4.17 -0.63
CA LEU A 82 -8.02 -5.33 -0.09
C LEU A 82 -8.44 -6.35 -1.16
N TRP A 83 -8.41 -6.03 -2.44
CA TRP A 83 -8.72 -6.96 -3.55
C TRP A 83 -8.19 -6.39 -4.87
N GLU A 84 -8.53 -7.02 -5.99
CA GLU A 84 -8.10 -6.59 -7.32
C GLU A 84 -8.65 -5.22 -7.71
N VAL A 85 -7.78 -4.38 -8.26
CA VAL A 85 -8.13 -3.05 -8.77
C VAL A 85 -7.75 -2.97 -10.23
N ASP A 86 -8.64 -2.41 -11.06
CA ASP A 86 -8.36 -2.23 -12.48
C ASP A 86 -7.23 -1.21 -12.69
N ASP A 87 -6.23 -1.55 -13.51
CA ASP A 87 -5.09 -0.67 -13.82
C ASP A 87 -5.52 0.73 -14.28
N SER A 88 -6.59 0.79 -15.08
CA SER A 88 -7.17 2.04 -15.58
C SER A 88 -7.71 2.95 -14.47
N VAL A 89 -8.14 2.37 -13.35
CA VAL A 89 -8.61 3.07 -12.16
C VAL A 89 -7.45 3.47 -11.27
N VAL A 90 -6.51 2.55 -11.01
CA VAL A 90 -5.38 2.76 -10.08
C VAL A 90 -4.66 4.06 -10.42
N LYS A 91 -4.43 4.33 -11.72
CA LYS A 91 -3.81 5.58 -12.17
C LYS A 91 -4.52 6.83 -11.64
N HIS A 92 -5.85 6.89 -11.73
CA HIS A 92 -6.61 8.07 -11.28
C HIS A 92 -6.53 8.27 -9.77
N VAL A 93 -6.57 7.17 -9.00
CA VAL A 93 -6.45 7.20 -7.54
C VAL A 93 -5.05 7.64 -7.13
N VAL A 94 -4.02 7.02 -7.69
CA VAL A 94 -2.61 7.30 -7.37
C VAL A 94 -2.23 8.74 -7.74
N GLU A 95 -2.65 9.23 -8.90
CA GLU A 95 -2.43 10.63 -9.30
C GLU A 95 -3.10 11.61 -8.32
N ALA A 96 -4.34 11.33 -7.90
CA ALA A 96 -5.04 12.16 -6.94
C ALA A 96 -4.38 12.09 -5.55
N PHE A 97 -4.01 10.90 -5.10
CA PHE A 97 -3.32 10.67 -3.82
C PHE A 97 -2.03 11.49 -3.74
N TYR A 98 -1.12 11.33 -4.71
CA TYR A 98 0.14 12.06 -4.70
C TYR A 98 -0.05 13.56 -4.89
N ARG A 99 -1.11 14.02 -5.56
CA ARG A 99 -1.45 15.44 -5.60
C ARG A 99 -1.77 15.99 -4.21
N TYR A 100 -2.47 15.23 -3.35
CA TYR A 100 -2.75 15.66 -1.98
C TYR A 100 -1.54 15.49 -1.06
N MET A 101 -0.76 14.42 -1.22
CA MET A 101 0.48 14.22 -0.46
C MET A 101 1.55 15.28 -0.77
N SER A 102 1.66 15.70 -2.03
CA SER A 102 2.62 16.71 -2.47
C SER A 102 2.03 18.13 -2.56
N GLY A 103 0.70 18.27 -2.49
CA GLY A 103 0.00 19.54 -2.72
C GLY A 103 0.17 20.56 -1.60
N ASP A 104 0.48 20.10 -0.39
CA ASP A 104 0.86 20.94 0.75
C ASP A 104 2.30 21.48 0.65
N LEU A 105 3.07 21.06 -0.36
CA LEU A 105 4.50 21.41 -0.48
C LEU A 105 4.74 22.68 -1.29
N LYS A 106 3.71 23.51 -1.55
CA LYS A 106 3.83 24.74 -2.36
C LYS A 106 4.89 25.73 -1.86
N ASP A 107 5.32 25.61 -0.61
CA ASP A 107 6.38 26.41 0.01
C ASP A 107 7.60 25.57 0.45
N GLY A 108 8.01 24.57 -0.33
CA GLY A 108 9.17 23.73 0.01
C GLY A 108 8.89 22.78 1.17
N GLY A 109 7.62 22.40 1.35
CA GLY A 109 7.22 21.44 2.36
C GLY A 109 7.88 20.07 2.14
N VAL A 110 8.00 19.30 3.22
CA VAL A 110 8.51 17.93 3.21
C VAL A 110 7.31 16.97 3.17
N MET A 111 7.42 15.87 2.42
CA MET A 111 6.38 14.83 2.46
C MET A 111 6.23 14.30 3.89
N ASP A 112 4.99 14.16 4.33
CA ASP A 112 4.63 13.81 5.70
C ASP A 112 3.73 12.57 5.67
N CYS A 113 4.24 11.44 6.19
CA CYS A 113 3.52 10.18 6.18
C CYS A 113 2.23 10.25 7.00
N THR A 114 2.15 11.17 7.97
CA THR A 114 0.96 11.34 8.84
C THR A 114 -0.26 11.87 8.09
N LYS A 115 -0.06 12.34 6.86
CA LYS A 115 -1.11 12.84 5.97
C LYS A 115 -1.64 11.76 5.03
N ALA A 116 -1.08 10.55 5.02
CA ALA A 116 -1.46 9.50 4.07
C ALA A 116 -2.95 9.17 4.12
N ALA A 117 -3.52 8.96 5.31
CA ALA A 117 -4.96 8.70 5.47
C ALA A 117 -5.82 9.86 4.96
N TRP A 118 -5.43 11.10 5.25
CA TRP A 118 -6.13 12.29 4.78
C TRP A 118 -6.06 12.43 3.26
N ALA A 119 -4.87 12.26 2.67
CA ALA A 119 -4.66 12.35 1.23
C ALA A 119 -5.43 11.25 0.49
N LEU A 120 -5.47 10.04 1.04
CA LEU A 120 -6.27 8.93 0.50
C LEU A 120 -7.76 9.27 0.51
N ASN A 121 -8.29 9.77 1.62
CA ASN A 121 -9.69 10.20 1.70
C ASN A 121 -10.03 11.32 0.70
N CYS A 122 -9.16 12.33 0.57
CA CYS A 122 -9.32 13.39 -0.42
C CYS A 122 -9.28 12.86 -1.86
N ALA A 123 -8.36 11.94 -2.17
CA ALA A 123 -8.30 11.28 -3.47
C ALA A 123 -9.61 10.55 -3.80
N MET A 124 -10.15 9.78 -2.85
CA MET A 124 -11.43 9.07 -3.03
C MET A 124 -12.60 10.01 -3.31
N HIS A 125 -12.60 11.20 -2.71
CA HIS A 125 -13.63 12.19 -2.98
C HIS A 125 -13.53 12.78 -4.39
N VAL A 126 -12.31 13.07 -4.86
CA VAL A 126 -12.10 13.69 -6.18
C VAL A 126 -12.37 12.71 -7.32
N VAL A 127 -12.02 11.43 -7.14
CA VAL A 127 -12.19 10.43 -8.20
C VAL A 127 -13.59 9.81 -8.25
N LYS A 128 -14.50 10.17 -7.32
CA LYS A 128 -15.82 9.53 -7.14
C LYS A 128 -16.71 9.47 -8.39
N THR A 129 -16.53 10.37 -9.35
CA THR A 129 -17.30 10.39 -10.62
C THR A 129 -16.64 9.62 -11.75
N LYS A 130 -15.35 9.29 -11.61
CA LYS A 130 -14.54 8.58 -12.60
C LYS A 130 -14.29 7.12 -12.21
N VAL A 131 -14.33 6.84 -10.91
CA VAL A 131 -14.02 5.54 -10.35
C VAL A 131 -15.23 5.00 -9.57
N PRO A 132 -15.72 3.80 -9.93
CA PRO A 132 -16.80 3.13 -9.21
C PRO A 132 -16.49 2.93 -7.72
N LEU A 133 -17.52 2.72 -6.90
CA LEU A 133 -17.34 2.63 -5.44
C LEU A 133 -16.51 1.40 -5.05
N GLU A 134 -16.79 0.26 -5.68
CA GLU A 134 -16.11 -1.01 -5.50
C GLU A 134 -14.61 -0.94 -5.82
N GLN A 135 -14.23 -0.07 -6.75
CA GLN A 135 -12.83 0.19 -7.13
C GLN A 135 -12.18 1.30 -6.26
N ARG A 136 -12.94 1.97 -5.38
CA ARG A 136 -12.44 2.98 -4.42
C ARG A 136 -12.28 2.44 -3.01
N MET A 137 -13.26 1.66 -2.55
CA MET A 137 -13.30 1.16 -1.16
C MET A 137 -12.26 0.07 -0.88
N VAL A 138 -11.58 -0.40 -1.92
CA VAL A 138 -10.49 -1.36 -1.86
C VAL A 138 -9.24 -0.79 -1.19
N PHE A 139 -9.01 0.52 -1.25
CA PHE A 139 -7.80 1.14 -0.72
C PHE A 139 -7.91 1.34 0.79
N VAL A 140 -6.92 0.85 1.52
CA VAL A 140 -6.81 1.00 2.97
C VAL A 140 -5.49 1.65 3.36
N ASN A 141 -5.52 2.43 4.43
CA ASN A 141 -4.33 3.00 5.05
C ASN A 141 -4.11 2.35 6.41
N ILE A 142 -2.90 1.85 6.66
CA ILE A 142 -2.48 1.20 7.89
C ILE A 142 -1.31 1.99 8.45
N GLY A 143 -1.37 2.36 9.73
CA GLY A 143 -0.33 3.16 10.38
C GLY A 143 -0.65 4.66 10.46
N VAL A 144 0.40 5.49 10.57
CA VAL A 144 0.31 6.89 11.04
C VAL A 144 0.48 7.92 9.95
#